data_AF-A0A6I8SYW9-F1
#
_entry.id   AF-A0A6I8SYW9-F1
#
_cell.length_a   1.000
_cell.length_b   1.000
_cell.length_c   1.000
_cell.angle_alpha   90.00
_cell.angle_beta   90.00
_cell.angle_gamma   90.00
#
_symmetry.space_group_name_H-M   'P 1'
#
loop_
_entity.id
_entity.type
_entity.pdbx_description
1 polymer ?
#
loop_
_entity_poly.entity_id
_entity_poly.type
_entity_poly.pdbx_seq_one_letter_code
_entity_poly.pdbx_strand_id
1 'polypeptide(L)'
;MQRQTEEEVYYVGIDVGTASVRVALVDQFGTVVDQMEQSIKIWEPRPDHYEQSSDDIWAACCRVTKQIVHSKDPRCIRGLGFDATCSLVALDTQFQPLAVNPEGEHMRNVIMWMDHRAGSQVDRINRTNHKVLRYVGGVMSVEMQPPKLLWLKENLLEECWNKSGQFFDLPDFLTWKATGDTTRSFCTLVCKWTYSLDHGWDDSFWKEIGLEDICEGNYVKIGNQVMSPGASIGNCLTAAAAKDLGLPEGLAVAASLIDAHAGGLGVIGASLKEYGLQGKHHPITSRLALICGTSSCHMGISEKPIFVSGVWGPYYSAMIPGLWLNEGGQSATGKLIDHVVRGHSAFMELETESKARDFHGNRSPLADLTMKGMVVGLTLSKSLDDLATLYLATIQAIALGTRYILETMQTAGHHISTLHLCGGLSKNPLFVQMHADITGLPVVLSKEVESVLVGAAILGACASGDFPSIKEAMEKMSKVGKIIFPNYKDKSFYDKKYEVFLKLSAHQKEYQAIMGSM
;
A
#
# COMPACT_ATOMS: atom_id res chain seq x y z
N MET A 1 -2.15 7.96 49.16
CA MET A 1 -1.64 8.14 47.78
C MET A 1 -2.73 7.69 46.82
N GLN A 2 -3.55 8.64 46.36
CA GLN A 2 -4.44 8.40 45.21
C GLN A 2 -3.53 8.14 44.00
N ARG A 3 -3.69 6.98 43.34
CA ARG A 3 -3.19 6.82 41.97
C ARG A 3 -3.91 7.87 41.15
N GLN A 4 -3.20 8.88 40.64
CA GLN A 4 -3.67 9.63 39.48
C GLN A 4 -3.95 8.58 38.41
N THR A 5 -5.22 8.34 38.10
CA THR A 5 -5.61 7.64 36.89
C THR A 5 -5.05 8.46 35.75
N GLU A 6 -4.01 7.97 35.07
CA GLU A 6 -3.53 8.57 33.82
C GLU A 6 -4.76 8.75 32.92
N GLU A 7 -4.91 9.95 32.36
CA GLU A 7 -6.03 10.27 31.48
C GLU A 7 -5.93 9.34 30.26
N GLU A 8 -6.99 8.56 30.00
CA GLU A 8 -6.98 7.63 28.87
C GLU A 8 -6.98 8.44 27.57
N VAL A 9 -5.96 8.23 26.74
CA VAL A 9 -5.81 8.90 25.44
C VAL A 9 -5.88 7.88 24.32
N TYR A 10 -6.73 8.17 23.34
CA TYR A 10 -6.99 7.32 22.19
C TYR A 10 -6.92 8.08 20.87
N TYR A 11 -6.55 7.34 19.82
CA TYR A 11 -6.53 7.79 18.43
C TYR A 11 -7.33 6.81 17.58
N VAL A 12 -7.99 7.33 16.55
CA VAL A 12 -8.74 6.50 15.60
C VAL A 12 -7.92 6.32 14.33
N GLY A 13 -7.64 5.07 13.97
CA GLY A 13 -7.08 4.71 12.68
C GLY A 13 -8.16 4.10 11.78
N ILE A 14 -8.29 4.60 10.56
CA ILE A 14 -9.21 4.07 9.55
C ILE A 14 -8.39 3.62 8.33
N ASP A 15 -8.50 2.34 7.99
CA ASP A 15 -7.82 1.69 6.85
C ASP A 15 -8.88 1.22 5.84
N VAL A 16 -8.87 1.82 4.65
CA VAL A 16 -9.72 1.39 3.53
C VAL A 16 -8.91 0.51 2.58
N GLY A 17 -8.92 -0.79 2.87
CA GLY A 17 -8.31 -1.81 2.05
C GLY A 17 -9.11 -2.13 0.77
N THR A 18 -8.69 -3.19 0.08
CA THR A 18 -9.30 -3.56 -1.22
C THR A 18 -10.77 -3.94 -1.13
N ALA A 19 -11.19 -4.68 -0.10
CA ALA A 19 -12.53 -5.26 0.00
C ALA A 19 -13.28 -4.90 1.29
N SER A 20 -12.64 -4.13 2.18
CA SER A 20 -13.19 -3.81 3.49
C SER A 20 -12.65 -2.49 4.02
N VAL A 21 -13.47 -1.81 4.82
CA VAL A 21 -13.02 -0.76 5.73
C VAL A 21 -12.75 -1.39 7.08
N ARG A 22 -11.58 -1.12 7.66
CA ARG A 22 -11.22 -1.44 9.03
C ARG A 22 -11.06 -0.16 9.83
N VAL A 23 -11.48 -0.19 11.08
CA VAL A 23 -11.27 0.92 12.02
C VAL A 23 -10.74 0.35 13.33
N ALA A 24 -9.81 1.04 13.96
CA ALA A 24 -9.33 0.73 15.29
C ALA A 24 -9.31 1.97 16.19
N LEU A 25 -9.60 1.74 17.47
CA LEU A 25 -9.26 2.65 18.54
C LEU A 25 -7.95 2.21 19.18
N VAL A 26 -6.95 3.08 19.15
CA VAL A 26 -5.57 2.78 19.56
C VAL A 26 -5.16 3.69 20.71
N ASP A 27 -4.55 3.15 21.75
CA ASP A 27 -4.05 3.94 22.88
C ASP A 27 -2.74 4.68 22.58
N GLN A 28 -2.30 5.55 23.49
CA GLN A 28 -1.02 6.28 23.41
C GLN A 28 0.26 5.42 23.38
N PHE A 29 0.14 4.11 23.59
CA PHE A 29 1.24 3.15 23.51
C PHE A 29 1.16 2.28 22.25
N GLY A 30 0.19 2.56 21.37
CA GLY A 30 -0.05 1.83 20.14
C GLY A 30 -0.83 0.53 20.31
N THR A 31 -1.41 0.27 21.49
CA THR A 31 -2.24 -0.93 21.73
C THR A 31 -3.60 -0.75 21.07
N VAL A 32 -4.04 -1.73 20.28
CA VAL A 32 -5.41 -1.74 19.74
C VAL A 32 -6.38 -2.15 20.84
N VAL A 33 -7.27 -1.23 21.22
CA VAL A 33 -8.23 -1.42 22.32
C VAL A 33 -9.55 -1.98 21.83
N ASP A 34 -9.96 -1.57 20.63
CA ASP A 34 -11.12 -2.10 19.94
C ASP A 34 -10.91 -1.94 18.43
N GLN A 35 -11.49 -2.85 17.65
CA GLN A 35 -11.40 -2.83 16.20
C GLN A 35 -12.62 -3.49 15.56
N MET A 36 -12.95 -3.03 14.36
CA MET A 36 -14.03 -3.62 13.59
C MET A 36 -13.76 -3.47 12.10
N GLU A 37 -14.34 -4.39 11.33
CA GLU A 37 -14.24 -4.45 9.88
C GLU A 37 -15.65 -4.48 9.27
N GLN A 38 -15.80 -3.83 8.12
CA GLN A 38 -16.97 -3.94 7.28
C GLN A 38 -16.56 -4.10 5.81
N SER A 39 -17.10 -5.11 5.14
CA SER A 39 -16.92 -5.29 3.70
C SER A 39 -17.54 -4.14 2.89
N ILE A 40 -16.90 -3.78 1.78
CA ILE A 40 -17.36 -2.77 0.82
C ILE A 40 -17.58 -3.42 -0.55
N LYS A 41 -18.49 -2.85 -1.33
CA LYS A 41 -18.87 -3.43 -2.62
C LYS A 41 -17.79 -3.20 -3.68
N ILE A 42 -17.46 -4.25 -4.42
CA ILE A 42 -16.60 -4.21 -5.61
C ILE A 42 -17.44 -4.58 -6.83
N TRP A 43 -17.32 -3.79 -7.90
CA TRP A 43 -17.83 -4.14 -9.21
C TRP A 43 -16.69 -4.58 -10.12
N GLU A 44 -16.87 -5.70 -10.80
CA GLU A 44 -15.97 -6.22 -11.83
C GLU A 44 -16.78 -6.41 -13.13
N PRO A 45 -17.08 -5.32 -13.87
CA PRO A 45 -17.96 -5.39 -15.04
C PRO A 45 -17.39 -6.26 -16.18
N ARG A 46 -16.05 -6.39 -16.23
CA ARG A 46 -15.32 -7.24 -17.17
C ARG A 46 -13.89 -7.49 -16.64
N PRO A 47 -13.13 -8.45 -17.21
CA PRO A 47 -11.75 -8.68 -16.82
C PRO A 47 -10.94 -7.39 -16.82
N ASP A 48 -10.05 -7.24 -15.83
CA ASP A 48 -9.14 -6.11 -15.63
C ASP A 48 -9.82 -4.76 -15.29
N HIS A 49 -11.15 -4.72 -15.15
CA HIS A 49 -11.89 -3.54 -14.74
C HIS A 49 -12.47 -3.73 -13.34
N TYR A 50 -12.07 -2.87 -12.40
CA TYR A 50 -12.47 -2.94 -10.99
C TYR A 50 -12.87 -1.56 -10.47
N GLU A 51 -14.09 -1.48 -9.94
CA GLU A 51 -14.71 -0.23 -9.54
C GLU A 51 -15.32 -0.30 -8.15
N GLN A 52 -15.37 0.86 -7.49
CA GLN A 52 -15.93 1.06 -6.16
C GLN A 52 -16.79 2.32 -6.11
N SER A 53 -17.45 2.52 -4.96
CA SER A 53 -18.24 3.71 -4.67
C SER A 53 -17.63 4.47 -3.50
N SER A 54 -17.32 5.75 -3.72
CA SER A 54 -16.76 6.60 -2.67
C SER A 54 -17.75 6.83 -1.52
N ASP A 55 -19.05 6.86 -1.84
CA ASP A 55 -20.12 7.00 -0.85
C ASP A 55 -20.34 5.73 -0.02
N ASP A 56 -20.28 4.54 -0.64
CA ASP A 56 -20.35 3.27 0.10
C ASP A 56 -19.16 3.13 1.07
N ILE A 57 -17.95 3.47 0.59
CA ILE A 57 -16.74 3.50 1.39
C ILE A 57 -16.89 4.44 2.59
N TRP A 58 -17.28 5.71 2.36
CA TRP A 58 -17.46 6.68 3.44
C TRP A 58 -18.53 6.21 4.44
N ALA A 59 -19.65 5.67 3.95
CA ALA A 59 -20.71 5.16 4.79
C ALA A 59 -20.25 3.97 5.65
N ALA A 60 -19.38 3.10 5.12
CA ALA A 60 -18.75 2.02 5.89
C ALA A 60 -17.82 2.58 6.97
N CYS A 61 -16.94 3.55 6.66
CA CYS A 61 -16.13 4.25 7.66
C CYS A 61 -16.99 4.81 8.80
N CYS A 62 -18.10 5.48 8.45
CA CYS A 62 -19.04 6.06 9.41
C CYS A 62 -19.68 5.01 10.34
N ARG A 63 -20.19 3.91 9.76
CA ARG A 63 -20.85 2.84 10.54
C ARG A 63 -19.89 2.17 11.52
N VAL A 64 -18.70 1.83 11.04
CA VAL A 64 -17.69 1.11 11.84
C VAL A 64 -17.13 2.02 12.93
N THR A 65 -16.78 3.27 12.59
CA THR A 65 -16.25 4.24 13.57
C THR A 65 -17.24 4.48 14.70
N LYS A 66 -18.52 4.73 14.40
CA LYS A 66 -19.57 4.91 15.40
C LYS A 66 -19.66 3.75 16.38
N GLN A 67 -19.56 2.52 15.88
CA GLN A 67 -19.66 1.32 16.72
C GLN A 67 -18.46 1.17 17.65
N ILE A 68 -17.27 1.57 17.25
CA ILE A 68 -16.07 1.48 18.09
C ILE A 68 -16.07 2.57 19.16
N VAL A 69 -16.44 3.80 18.80
CA VAL A 69 -16.29 4.96 19.70
C VAL A 69 -17.47 5.17 20.65
N HIS A 70 -18.61 4.51 20.44
CA HIS A 70 -19.85 4.76 21.20
C HIS A 70 -19.70 4.61 22.73
N SER A 71 -18.77 3.75 23.18
CA SER A 71 -18.59 3.42 24.59
C SER A 71 -17.52 4.27 25.29
N LYS A 72 -16.85 5.16 24.55
CA LYS A 72 -15.72 5.97 25.02
C LYS A 72 -16.15 7.40 25.29
N ASP A 73 -15.52 8.03 26.28
CA ASP A 73 -15.64 9.46 26.48
C ASP A 73 -15.04 10.18 25.26
N PRO A 74 -15.81 10.99 24.51
CA PRO A 74 -15.30 11.66 23.31
C PRO A 74 -14.08 12.55 23.60
N ARG A 75 -13.89 13.02 24.84
CA ARG A 75 -12.72 13.85 25.24
C ARG A 75 -11.40 13.08 25.24
N CYS A 76 -11.48 11.76 25.37
CA CYS A 76 -10.32 10.87 25.33
C CYS A 76 -9.85 10.59 23.89
N ILE A 77 -10.65 10.92 22.87
CA ILE A 77 -10.29 10.74 21.46
C ILE A 77 -9.64 12.03 20.97
N ARG A 78 -8.36 11.95 20.60
CA ARG A 78 -7.51 13.13 20.38
C ARG A 78 -7.17 13.39 18.91
N GLY A 79 -7.22 12.35 18.07
CA GLY A 79 -6.95 12.51 16.65
C GLY A 79 -7.45 11.36 15.79
N LEU A 80 -7.58 11.64 14.49
CA LEU A 80 -8.05 10.74 13.46
C LEU A 80 -7.03 10.66 12.31
N GLY A 81 -6.67 9.45 11.90
CA GLY A 81 -5.86 9.21 10.72
C GLY A 81 -6.56 8.29 9.73
N PHE A 82 -6.35 8.55 8.45
CA PHE A 82 -6.86 7.75 7.35
C PHE A 82 -5.71 7.18 6.53
N ASP A 83 -5.82 5.90 6.19
CA ASP A 83 -5.12 5.29 5.09
C ASP A 83 -6.08 4.55 4.16
N ALA A 84 -5.67 4.36 2.91
CA ALA A 84 -6.44 3.59 1.94
C ALA A 84 -5.57 3.06 0.80
N THR A 85 -6.12 2.13 0.03
CA THR A 85 -5.55 1.77 -1.28
C THR A 85 -5.39 3.01 -2.16
N CYS A 86 -4.40 3.02 -3.05
CA CYS A 86 -4.19 4.13 -3.99
C CYS A 86 -5.16 4.09 -5.19
N SER A 87 -6.46 4.07 -4.90
CA SER A 87 -7.55 4.08 -5.89
C SER A 87 -7.89 5.52 -6.29
N LEU A 88 -8.41 5.72 -7.51
CA LEU A 88 -8.72 7.04 -8.07
C LEU A 88 -10.21 7.36 -7.88
N VAL A 89 -10.54 8.43 -7.16
CA VAL A 89 -11.91 8.93 -6.97
C VAL A 89 -12.17 10.13 -7.89
N ALA A 90 -13.28 10.11 -8.64
CA ALA A 90 -13.70 11.20 -9.51
C ALA A 90 -14.94 11.92 -8.96
N LEU A 91 -14.86 13.25 -8.85
CA LEU A 91 -15.95 14.13 -8.41
C LEU A 91 -16.12 15.33 -9.36
N ASP A 92 -17.34 15.84 -9.48
CA ASP A 92 -17.65 17.03 -10.27
C ASP A 92 -17.29 18.34 -9.57
N THR A 93 -17.57 19.48 -10.21
CA THR A 93 -17.32 20.82 -9.66
C THR A 93 -18.17 21.18 -8.44
N GLN A 94 -19.18 20.37 -8.10
CA GLN A 94 -20.02 20.45 -6.90
C GLN A 94 -19.71 19.32 -5.91
N PHE A 95 -18.56 18.63 -6.09
CA PHE A 95 -18.10 17.51 -5.28
C PHE A 95 -19.07 16.31 -5.23
N GLN A 96 -19.89 16.13 -6.26
CA GLN A 96 -20.73 14.93 -6.41
C GLN A 96 -19.98 13.82 -7.16
N PRO A 97 -20.24 12.53 -6.85
CA PRO A 97 -19.67 11.39 -7.59
C PRO A 97 -19.85 11.49 -9.11
N LEU A 98 -18.77 11.30 -9.86
CA LEU A 98 -18.80 11.17 -11.32
C LEU A 98 -18.55 9.74 -11.77
N ALA A 99 -19.33 9.28 -12.74
CA ALA A 99 -19.16 7.94 -13.29
C ALA A 99 -17.76 7.77 -13.91
N VAL A 100 -17.04 6.71 -13.50
CA VAL A 100 -15.81 6.26 -14.16
C VAL A 100 -16.04 5.03 -15.04
N ASN A 101 -17.29 4.86 -15.49
CA ASN A 101 -17.76 3.74 -16.28
C ASN A 101 -18.55 4.23 -17.51
N PRO A 102 -18.59 3.46 -18.61
CA PRO A 102 -19.33 3.82 -19.82
C PRO A 102 -20.85 3.86 -19.66
N GLU A 103 -21.39 3.20 -18.63
CA GLU A 103 -22.83 3.18 -18.36
C GLU A 103 -23.34 4.50 -17.78
N GLY A 104 -22.44 5.41 -17.36
CA GLY A 104 -22.80 6.67 -16.73
C GLY A 104 -23.30 6.52 -15.30
N GLU A 105 -23.05 5.38 -14.63
CA GLU A 105 -23.49 5.12 -13.26
C GLU A 105 -22.64 5.89 -12.25
N HIS A 106 -23.14 7.02 -11.74
CA HIS A 106 -22.37 7.94 -10.88
C HIS A 106 -21.94 7.32 -9.53
N MET A 107 -22.62 6.27 -9.06
CA MET A 107 -22.22 5.57 -7.83
C MET A 107 -20.94 4.74 -8.00
N ARG A 108 -20.57 4.41 -9.24
CA ARG A 108 -19.30 3.74 -9.59
C ARG A 108 -18.32 4.82 -10.03
N ASN A 109 -17.77 5.55 -9.06
CA ASN A 109 -16.91 6.72 -9.24
C ASN A 109 -15.46 6.51 -8.78
N VAL A 110 -15.09 5.28 -8.44
CA VAL A 110 -13.74 4.93 -8.02
C VAL A 110 -13.15 3.90 -8.98
N ILE A 111 -12.04 4.22 -9.63
CA ILE A 111 -11.20 3.24 -10.34
C ILE A 111 -10.25 2.63 -9.32
N MET A 112 -10.39 1.34 -9.06
CA MET A 112 -9.58 0.66 -8.03
C MET A 112 -8.09 0.64 -8.39
N TRP A 113 -7.22 0.53 -7.39
CA TRP A 113 -5.77 0.45 -7.57
C TRP A 113 -5.36 -0.66 -8.56
N MET A 114 -5.98 -1.84 -8.45
CA MET A 114 -5.72 -3.05 -9.24
C MET A 114 -6.41 -3.08 -10.62
N ASP A 115 -7.10 -2.00 -11.01
CA ASP A 115 -7.69 -1.88 -12.33
C ASP A 115 -6.61 -1.66 -13.40
N HIS A 116 -6.64 -2.48 -14.46
CA HIS A 116 -5.62 -2.51 -15.52
C HIS A 116 -6.17 -1.97 -16.86
N ARG A 117 -7.30 -1.24 -16.86
CA ARG A 117 -7.93 -0.68 -18.08
C ARG A 117 -7.03 0.24 -18.90
N ALA A 118 -6.04 0.86 -18.25
CA ALA A 118 -5.17 1.88 -18.83
C ALA A 118 -3.88 1.33 -19.47
N GLY A 119 -3.85 0.04 -19.85
CA GLY A 119 -2.65 -0.61 -20.37
C GLY A 119 -2.05 0.07 -21.61
N SER A 120 -2.88 0.47 -22.58
CA SER A 120 -2.38 1.15 -23.80
C SER A 120 -1.87 2.57 -23.52
N GLN A 121 -2.43 3.26 -22.52
CA GLN A 121 -1.96 4.55 -22.05
C GLN A 121 -0.58 4.42 -21.38
N VAL A 122 -0.37 3.38 -20.57
CA VAL A 122 0.95 3.07 -19.98
C VAL A 122 2.02 2.91 -21.05
N ASP A 123 1.75 2.12 -22.09
CA ASP A 123 2.71 1.90 -23.18
C ASP A 123 3.09 3.21 -23.87
N ARG A 124 2.13 4.11 -24.08
CA ARG A 124 2.37 5.43 -24.68
C ARG A 124 3.17 6.34 -23.74
N ILE A 125 2.80 6.39 -22.46
CA ILE A 125 3.50 7.19 -21.46
C ILE A 125 4.95 6.72 -21.32
N ASN A 126 5.20 5.40 -21.25
CA ASN A 126 6.56 4.88 -21.12
C ASN A 126 7.43 5.16 -22.37
N ARG A 127 6.85 5.20 -23.57
CA ARG A 127 7.58 5.56 -24.81
C ARG A 127 8.08 7.01 -24.82
N THR A 128 7.50 7.92 -24.02
CA THR A 128 8.00 9.30 -23.90
C THR A 128 9.41 9.36 -23.32
N ASN A 129 9.80 8.36 -22.50
CA ASN A 129 11.02 8.42 -21.68
C ASN A 129 11.12 9.71 -20.86
N HIS A 130 9.98 10.33 -20.49
CA HIS A 130 9.97 11.59 -19.76
C HIS A 130 10.72 11.46 -18.44
N LYS A 131 11.41 12.53 -18.02
CA LYS A 131 12.31 12.53 -16.86
C LYS A 131 11.63 12.12 -15.55
N VAL A 132 10.31 12.25 -15.41
CA VAL A 132 9.56 11.80 -14.20
C VAL A 132 9.58 10.28 -14.04
N LEU A 133 9.72 9.52 -15.13
CA LEU A 133 9.70 8.06 -15.12
C LEU A 133 10.86 7.47 -14.30
N ARG A 134 11.95 8.22 -14.12
CA ARG A 134 13.07 7.81 -13.26
C ARG A 134 12.68 7.57 -11.80
N TYR A 135 11.59 8.18 -11.33
CA TYR A 135 11.10 8.05 -9.95
C TYR A 135 10.11 6.89 -9.79
N VAL A 136 9.77 6.19 -10.86
CA VAL A 136 8.91 4.99 -10.85
C VAL A 136 9.68 3.77 -11.36
N GLY A 137 11.00 3.74 -11.13
CA GLY A 137 11.87 2.64 -11.56
C GLY A 137 12.12 2.58 -13.07
N GLY A 138 11.78 3.63 -13.82
CA GLY A 138 11.93 3.74 -15.27
C GLY A 138 10.69 3.34 -16.08
N VAL A 139 9.72 2.66 -15.45
CA VAL A 139 8.51 2.15 -16.11
C VAL A 139 7.30 2.47 -15.23
N MET A 140 6.42 3.32 -15.73
CA MET A 140 5.15 3.63 -15.07
C MET A 140 4.24 2.40 -15.08
N SER A 141 3.60 2.15 -13.94
CA SER A 141 2.62 1.07 -13.79
C SER A 141 1.22 1.52 -14.19
N VAL A 142 0.41 0.59 -14.69
CA VAL A 142 -1.03 0.79 -14.94
C VAL A 142 -1.82 1.12 -13.68
N GLU A 143 -1.28 0.75 -12.52
CA GLU A 143 -1.89 0.99 -11.21
C GLU A 143 -1.75 2.44 -10.73
N MET A 144 -0.91 3.26 -11.40
CA MET A 144 -0.71 4.68 -11.08
C MET A 144 -1.78 5.59 -11.71
N GLN A 145 -1.89 6.83 -11.26
CA GLN A 145 -3.01 7.71 -11.62
C GLN A 145 -2.91 8.34 -13.02
N PRO A 146 -1.74 8.81 -13.53
CA PRO A 146 -1.68 9.44 -14.84
C PRO A 146 -2.22 8.59 -16.00
N PRO A 147 -1.92 7.27 -16.10
CA PRO A 147 -2.53 6.41 -17.11
C PRO A 147 -4.06 6.32 -16.98
N LYS A 148 -4.58 6.23 -15.75
CA LYS A 148 -6.04 6.19 -15.49
C LYS A 148 -6.73 7.49 -15.89
N LEU A 149 -6.10 8.64 -15.61
CA LEU A 149 -6.60 9.95 -16.05
C LEU A 149 -6.61 10.07 -17.58
N LEU A 150 -5.53 9.64 -18.24
CA LEU A 150 -5.48 9.63 -19.71
C LEU A 150 -6.57 8.72 -20.29
N TRP A 151 -6.79 7.55 -19.68
CA TRP A 151 -7.88 6.67 -20.09
C TRP A 151 -9.25 7.33 -19.92
N LEU A 152 -9.50 8.03 -18.80
CA LEU A 152 -10.74 8.77 -18.57
C LEU A 152 -10.97 9.87 -19.61
N LYS A 153 -9.93 10.66 -19.95
CA LYS A 153 -10.03 11.70 -21.00
C LYS A 153 -10.38 11.10 -22.35
N GLU A 154 -9.77 9.98 -22.71
CA GLU A 154 -9.93 9.36 -24.03
C GLU A 154 -11.25 8.58 -24.18
N ASN A 155 -11.78 8.01 -23.08
CA ASN A 155 -12.90 7.07 -23.15
C ASN A 155 -14.18 7.60 -22.50
N LEU A 156 -14.10 8.56 -21.58
CA LEU A 156 -15.23 9.10 -20.80
C LEU A 156 -15.18 10.64 -20.77
N LEU A 157 -15.03 11.24 -21.95
CA LEU A 157 -14.88 12.68 -22.10
C LEU A 157 -16.11 13.44 -21.58
N GLU A 158 -17.31 13.03 -21.98
CA GLU A 158 -18.57 13.70 -21.63
C GLU A 158 -19.15 13.25 -20.28
N GLU A 159 -18.94 11.98 -19.93
CA GLU A 159 -19.45 11.38 -18.71
C GLU A 159 -18.65 11.83 -17.49
N CYS A 160 -17.33 11.98 -17.62
CA CYS A 160 -16.43 12.25 -16.52
C CYS A 160 -15.55 13.49 -16.75
N TRP A 161 -14.74 13.51 -17.80
CA TRP A 161 -13.61 14.44 -17.91
C TRP A 161 -14.02 15.91 -17.98
N ASN A 162 -15.01 16.24 -18.82
CA ASN A 162 -15.52 17.60 -19.00
C ASN A 162 -16.21 18.14 -17.74
N LYS A 163 -16.75 17.25 -16.90
CA LYS A 163 -17.51 17.58 -15.68
C LYS A 163 -16.65 17.57 -14.42
N SER A 164 -15.45 16.99 -14.47
CA SER A 164 -14.60 16.76 -13.30
C SER A 164 -14.19 18.07 -12.64
N GLY A 165 -14.46 18.19 -11.35
CA GLY A 165 -13.93 19.25 -10.49
C GLY A 165 -12.72 18.79 -9.69
N GLN A 166 -12.70 17.52 -9.27
CA GLN A 166 -11.64 16.93 -8.47
C GLN A 166 -11.39 15.46 -8.84
N PHE A 167 -10.13 15.11 -8.94
CA PHE A 167 -9.63 13.75 -8.87
C PHE A 167 -8.80 13.63 -7.59
N PHE A 168 -9.14 12.64 -6.79
CA PHE A 168 -8.47 12.34 -5.54
C PHE A 168 -7.86 10.96 -5.59
N ASP A 169 -6.70 10.80 -4.94
CA ASP A 169 -6.34 9.49 -4.43
C ASP A 169 -7.30 9.17 -3.26
N LEU A 170 -7.73 7.92 -3.11
CA LEU A 170 -8.73 7.54 -2.11
C LEU A 170 -8.39 7.97 -0.67
N PRO A 171 -7.12 7.91 -0.19
CA PRO A 171 -6.76 8.46 1.11
C PRO A 171 -7.07 9.95 1.26
N ASP A 172 -6.81 10.75 0.21
CA ASP A 172 -7.06 12.19 0.21
C ASP A 172 -8.55 12.52 0.11
N PHE A 173 -9.34 11.69 -0.60
CA PHE A 173 -10.79 11.79 -0.59
C PHE A 173 -11.35 11.64 0.83
N LEU A 174 -10.82 10.70 1.62
CA LEU A 174 -11.29 10.48 3.00
C LEU A 174 -10.99 11.67 3.89
N THR A 175 -9.78 12.24 3.80
CA THR A 175 -9.45 13.46 4.54
C THR A 175 -10.30 14.65 4.08
N TRP A 176 -10.56 14.80 2.78
CA TRP A 176 -11.46 15.83 2.28
C TRP A 176 -12.90 15.64 2.78
N LYS A 177 -13.46 14.42 2.77
CA LYS A 177 -14.79 14.15 3.33
C LYS A 177 -14.87 14.48 4.83
N ALA A 178 -13.77 14.31 5.55
CA ALA A 178 -13.68 14.62 6.97
C ALA A 178 -13.60 16.14 7.25
N THR A 179 -12.79 16.87 6.48
CA THR A 179 -12.39 18.26 6.80
C THR A 179 -12.98 19.32 5.88
N GLY A 180 -13.49 18.94 4.70
CA GLY A 180 -13.86 19.84 3.61
C GLY A 180 -12.68 20.48 2.88
N ASP A 181 -11.44 20.17 3.28
CA ASP A 181 -10.21 20.74 2.74
C ASP A 181 -9.67 19.89 1.59
N THR A 182 -9.26 20.54 0.50
CA THR A 182 -8.75 19.86 -0.70
C THR A 182 -7.24 19.60 -0.65
N THR A 183 -6.57 19.84 0.47
CA THR A 183 -5.15 19.51 0.65
C THR A 183 -4.88 18.03 0.40
N ARG A 184 -3.78 17.74 -0.31
CA ARG A 184 -3.34 16.38 -0.64
C ARG A 184 -2.16 15.94 0.21
N SER A 185 -2.04 14.64 0.45
CA SER A 185 -0.86 14.08 1.10
C SER A 185 0.36 14.05 0.16
N PHE A 186 1.56 14.31 0.69
CA PHE A 186 2.78 14.04 -0.07
C PHE A 186 2.90 12.57 -0.48
N CYS A 187 2.39 11.65 0.34
CA CYS A 187 2.46 10.22 0.08
C CYS A 187 1.78 9.87 -1.24
N THR A 188 0.52 10.29 -1.40
CA THR A 188 -0.27 9.97 -2.59
C THR A 188 0.37 10.61 -3.82
N LEU A 189 0.62 11.92 -3.79
CA LEU A 189 1.05 12.66 -4.97
C LEU A 189 2.44 12.26 -5.45
N VAL A 190 3.41 12.11 -4.55
CA VAL A 190 4.79 11.77 -4.93
C VAL A 190 4.87 10.33 -5.42
N CYS A 191 4.15 9.40 -4.79
CA CYS A 191 4.22 7.99 -5.15
C CYS A 191 3.44 7.64 -6.42
N LYS A 192 2.26 8.25 -6.65
CA LYS A 192 1.30 7.78 -7.66
C LYS A 192 0.89 8.81 -8.71
N TRP A 193 1.27 10.08 -8.54
CA TRP A 193 0.86 11.18 -9.43
C TRP A 193 2.02 11.89 -10.13
N THR A 194 3.28 11.58 -9.80
CA THR A 194 4.52 12.22 -10.32
C THR A 194 4.89 13.58 -9.72
N TYR A 195 4.25 13.98 -8.62
CA TYR A 195 4.58 15.22 -7.93
C TYR A 195 5.99 15.19 -7.35
N SER A 196 6.69 16.33 -7.40
CA SER A 196 7.97 16.53 -6.73
C SER A 196 7.84 17.55 -5.61
N LEU A 197 8.38 17.26 -4.43
CA LEU A 197 8.44 18.23 -3.34
C LEU A 197 9.30 19.45 -3.66
N ASP A 198 10.36 19.26 -4.45
CA ASP A 198 11.31 20.33 -4.75
C ASP A 198 10.79 21.28 -5.84
N HIS A 199 9.93 20.79 -6.74
CA HIS A 199 9.55 21.50 -7.97
C HIS A 199 8.05 21.57 -8.22
N GLY A 200 7.24 20.88 -7.43
CA GLY A 200 5.80 20.76 -7.64
C GLY A 200 5.44 19.83 -8.80
N TRP A 201 4.37 20.18 -9.49
CA TRP A 201 3.92 19.52 -10.71
C TRP A 201 4.83 19.88 -11.90
N ASP A 202 4.98 18.93 -12.83
CA ASP A 202 5.77 19.14 -14.04
C ASP A 202 4.89 19.31 -15.27
N ASP A 203 4.71 20.56 -15.69
CA ASP A 203 3.95 20.93 -16.89
C ASP A 203 4.37 20.16 -18.15
N SER A 204 5.67 19.89 -18.33
CA SER A 204 6.13 19.22 -19.55
C SER A 204 5.62 17.78 -19.61
N PHE A 205 5.49 17.11 -18.46
CA PHE A 205 4.94 15.76 -18.39
C PHE A 205 3.48 15.73 -18.85
N TRP A 206 2.63 16.54 -18.21
CA TRP A 206 1.20 16.56 -18.48
C TRP A 206 0.90 16.96 -19.93
N LYS A 207 1.63 17.95 -20.47
CA LYS A 207 1.52 18.35 -21.88
C LYS A 207 1.96 17.24 -22.83
N GLU A 208 3.06 16.56 -22.55
CA GLU A 208 3.59 15.50 -23.41
C GLU A 208 2.66 14.29 -23.51
N ILE A 209 1.93 13.96 -22.43
CA ILE A 209 0.99 12.84 -22.42
C ILE A 209 -0.43 13.22 -22.87
N GLY A 210 -0.68 14.48 -23.25
CA GLY A 210 -1.98 14.97 -23.73
C GLY A 210 -3.00 15.27 -22.62
N LEU A 211 -2.52 15.64 -21.43
CA LEU A 211 -3.29 16.05 -20.26
C LEU A 211 -2.98 17.49 -19.82
N GLU A 212 -2.71 18.39 -20.76
CA GLU A 212 -2.34 19.79 -20.50
C GLU A 212 -3.41 20.59 -19.75
N ASP A 213 -4.67 20.19 -19.87
CA ASP A 213 -5.83 20.76 -19.19
C ASP A 213 -5.82 20.49 -17.67
N ILE A 214 -5.04 19.52 -17.20
CA ILE A 214 -4.76 19.36 -15.76
C ILE A 214 -4.00 20.58 -15.20
N CYS A 215 -3.19 21.27 -16.00
CA CYS A 215 -2.42 22.43 -15.56
C CYS A 215 -3.31 23.67 -15.31
N GLU A 216 -4.52 23.68 -15.84
CA GLU A 216 -5.45 24.80 -15.70
C GLU A 216 -5.88 25.04 -14.25
N GLY A 217 -6.20 26.29 -13.93
CA GLY A 217 -6.64 26.66 -12.58
C GLY A 217 -5.59 26.34 -11.50
N ASN A 218 -4.30 26.31 -11.86
CA ASN A 218 -3.21 25.89 -10.98
C ASN A 218 -3.46 24.48 -10.42
N TYR A 219 -3.64 23.49 -11.29
CA TYR A 219 -3.82 22.08 -10.93
C TYR A 219 -5.02 21.78 -10.01
N VAL A 220 -6.07 22.61 -10.07
CA VAL A 220 -7.23 22.51 -9.16
C VAL A 220 -7.85 21.11 -9.19
N LYS A 221 -7.89 20.45 -10.35
CA LYS A 221 -8.45 19.10 -10.50
C LYS A 221 -7.68 18.04 -9.73
N ILE A 222 -6.36 18.17 -9.57
CA ILE A 222 -5.51 17.13 -8.98
C ILE A 222 -4.90 17.55 -7.63
N GLY A 223 -5.10 18.81 -7.24
CA GLY A 223 -4.65 19.39 -5.98
C GLY A 223 -3.41 20.25 -6.13
N ASN A 224 -3.41 21.40 -5.46
CA ASN A 224 -2.32 22.38 -5.46
C ASN A 224 -1.89 22.82 -4.06
N GLN A 225 -2.53 22.27 -3.04
CA GLN A 225 -2.13 22.35 -1.65
C GLN A 225 -1.74 20.96 -1.20
N VAL A 226 -0.60 20.88 -0.55
CA VAL A 226 0.08 19.63 -0.24
C VAL A 226 0.63 19.67 1.16
N MET A 227 0.55 18.56 1.87
CA MET A 227 0.94 18.49 3.27
C MET A 227 1.65 17.18 3.60
N SER A 228 2.56 17.27 4.57
CA SER A 228 3.28 16.11 5.07
C SER A 228 2.34 15.18 5.84
N PRO A 229 2.46 13.85 5.68
CA PRO A 229 1.71 12.90 6.49
C PRO A 229 1.81 13.22 7.98
N GLY A 230 0.71 13.06 8.71
CA GLY A 230 0.65 13.30 10.16
C GLY A 230 0.50 14.78 10.56
N ALA A 231 0.63 15.74 9.65
CA ALA A 231 0.25 17.12 9.93
C ALA A 231 -1.28 17.27 9.89
N SER A 232 -1.82 18.19 10.69
CA SER A 232 -3.27 18.42 10.78
C SER A 232 -3.79 19.16 9.54
N ILE A 233 -4.77 18.56 8.84
CA ILE A 233 -5.41 19.15 7.66
C ILE A 233 -6.53 20.11 8.05
N GLY A 234 -6.57 21.25 7.35
CA GLY A 234 -7.68 22.20 7.37
C GLY A 234 -8.05 22.68 8.78
N ASN A 235 -9.34 22.93 8.98
CA ASN A 235 -9.91 23.32 10.26
C ASN A 235 -10.40 22.11 11.08
N CYS A 236 -9.66 20.99 11.04
CA CYS A 236 -10.00 19.75 11.75
C CYS A 236 -11.32 19.12 11.24
N LEU A 237 -11.86 18.16 11.99
CA LEU A 237 -13.08 17.43 11.63
C LEU A 237 -14.31 18.36 11.61
N THR A 238 -15.01 18.43 10.47
CA THR A 238 -16.22 19.26 10.33
C THR A 238 -17.38 18.75 11.19
N ALA A 239 -18.32 19.63 11.53
CA ALA A 239 -19.54 19.25 12.26
C ALA A 239 -20.33 18.11 11.57
N ALA A 240 -20.41 18.14 10.24
CA ALA A 240 -21.09 17.11 9.45
C ALA A 240 -20.37 15.76 9.56
N ALA A 241 -19.05 15.74 9.32
CA ALA A 241 -18.25 14.52 9.42
C ALA A 241 -18.19 13.98 10.85
N ALA A 242 -18.12 14.86 11.86
CA ALA A 242 -18.16 14.50 13.27
C ALA A 242 -19.46 13.76 13.62
N LYS A 243 -20.61 14.27 13.17
CA LYS A 243 -21.90 13.59 13.31
C LYS A 243 -21.95 12.25 12.56
N ASP A 244 -21.35 12.18 11.37
CA ASP A 244 -21.35 10.98 10.54
C ASP A 244 -20.46 9.87 11.12
N LEU A 245 -19.30 10.21 11.68
CA LEU A 245 -18.34 9.29 12.29
C LEU A 245 -18.62 9.01 13.78
N GLY A 246 -19.42 9.83 14.45
CA GLY A 246 -19.65 9.73 15.91
C GLY A 246 -18.48 10.25 16.74
N LEU A 247 -17.74 11.23 16.21
CA LEU A 247 -16.54 11.81 16.81
C LEU A 247 -16.77 13.26 17.26
N PRO A 248 -15.90 13.84 18.11
CA PRO A 248 -15.96 15.26 18.44
C PRO A 248 -15.79 16.16 17.22
N GLU A 249 -16.60 17.21 17.12
CA GLU A 249 -16.32 18.30 16.18
C GLU A 249 -14.98 18.96 16.51
N GLY A 250 -14.22 19.34 15.49
CA GLY A 250 -12.89 19.93 15.65
C GLY A 250 -11.80 18.93 16.06
N LEU A 251 -12.07 17.63 16.04
CA LEU A 251 -11.04 16.60 16.23
C LEU A 251 -9.94 16.73 15.16
N ALA A 252 -8.67 16.69 15.56
CA ALA A 252 -7.56 16.78 14.61
C ALA A 252 -7.62 15.63 13.59
N VAL A 253 -7.51 15.96 12.30
CA VAL A 253 -7.48 15.00 11.19
C VAL A 253 -6.15 15.11 10.49
N ALA A 254 -5.41 14.02 10.44
CA ALA A 254 -4.09 14.01 9.83
C ALA A 254 -4.15 13.95 8.29
N ALA A 255 -3.13 14.52 7.64
CA ALA A 255 -2.84 14.21 6.25
C ALA A 255 -2.58 12.72 6.08
N SER A 256 -3.21 12.17 5.04
CA SER A 256 -3.40 10.74 4.81
C SER A 256 -2.12 10.00 4.42
N LEU A 257 -2.18 8.66 4.40
CA LEU A 257 -1.19 7.81 3.75
C LEU A 257 -1.86 6.78 2.83
N ILE A 258 -1.10 6.25 1.88
CA ILE A 258 -1.48 4.99 1.23
C ILE A 258 -1.32 3.84 2.24
N ASP A 259 -2.21 2.85 2.20
CA ASP A 259 -2.30 1.72 3.13
C ASP A 259 -0.96 1.03 3.44
N ALA A 260 -0.17 0.69 2.42
CA ALA A 260 1.12 0.06 2.61
C ALA A 260 2.11 0.98 3.35
N HIS A 261 1.99 2.30 3.19
CA HIS A 261 2.86 3.28 3.83
C HIS A 261 2.47 3.44 5.31
N ALA A 262 1.17 3.41 5.62
CA ALA A 262 0.69 3.32 7.00
C ALA A 262 1.17 2.02 7.66
N GLY A 263 1.08 0.89 6.96
CA GLY A 263 1.68 -0.38 7.39
C GLY A 263 3.18 -0.28 7.69
N GLY A 264 3.93 0.45 6.85
CA GLY A 264 5.33 0.79 7.07
C GLY A 264 5.55 1.57 8.37
N LEU A 265 4.76 2.63 8.63
CA LEU A 265 4.83 3.38 9.89
C LEU A 265 4.57 2.50 11.11
N GLY A 266 3.57 1.62 11.05
CA GLY A 266 3.19 0.76 12.16
C GLY A 266 4.23 -0.30 12.55
N VAL A 267 5.28 -0.51 11.75
CA VAL A 267 6.29 -1.55 12.03
C VAL A 267 7.73 -1.05 12.09
N ILE A 268 8.10 -0.06 11.27
CA ILE A 268 9.51 0.28 11.08
C ILE A 268 10.08 1.10 12.24
N GLY A 269 9.24 1.73 13.07
CA GLY A 269 9.66 2.50 14.24
C GLY A 269 9.97 1.67 15.49
N ALA A 270 9.61 0.39 15.52
CA ALA A 270 9.70 -0.42 16.74
C ALA A 270 11.14 -0.50 17.29
N SER A 271 11.30 -0.33 18.60
CA SER A 271 12.63 -0.43 19.24
C SER A 271 13.13 -1.88 19.25
N LEU A 272 14.36 -2.07 18.78
CA LEU A 272 15.04 -3.38 18.76
C LEU A 272 16.11 -3.52 19.85
N LYS A 273 16.15 -2.58 20.81
CA LYS A 273 17.19 -2.51 21.86
C LYS A 273 17.35 -3.82 22.63
N GLU A 274 16.22 -4.37 23.04
CA GLU A 274 16.14 -5.56 23.90
C GLU A 274 16.64 -6.83 23.20
N TYR A 275 16.77 -6.78 21.86
CA TYR A 275 17.18 -7.89 21.02
C TYR A 275 18.62 -7.76 20.49
N GLY A 276 19.36 -6.75 20.93
CA GLY A 276 20.73 -6.49 20.46
C GLY A 276 20.83 -6.03 18.99
N LEU A 277 19.70 -5.69 18.36
CA LEU A 277 19.61 -5.26 16.96
C LEU A 277 19.35 -3.74 16.86
N GLN A 278 20.05 -2.95 17.67
CA GLN A 278 19.94 -1.48 17.67
C GLN A 278 21.31 -0.82 17.85
N GLY A 279 21.50 0.37 17.27
CA GLY A 279 22.73 1.17 17.39
C GLY A 279 23.25 1.60 16.02
N LYS A 280 24.51 2.04 15.95
CA LYS A 280 25.12 2.55 14.70
C LYS A 280 25.08 1.55 13.53
N HIS A 281 25.03 0.25 13.84
CA HIS A 281 24.97 -0.82 12.84
C HIS A 281 23.54 -1.22 12.45
N HIS A 282 22.52 -0.73 13.16
CA HIS A 282 21.11 -1.01 12.88
C HIS A 282 20.26 0.28 12.97
N PRO A 283 20.55 1.31 12.16
CA PRO A 283 19.71 2.49 12.08
C PRO A 283 18.32 2.14 11.51
N ILE A 284 17.35 3.05 11.65
CA ILE A 284 16.01 2.84 11.07
C ILE A 284 16.06 2.62 9.54
N THR A 285 17.05 3.22 8.86
CA THR A 285 17.34 3.05 7.42
C THR A 285 17.90 1.68 7.04
N SER A 286 18.22 0.83 8.02
CA SER A 286 18.61 -0.56 7.79
C SER A 286 17.45 -1.56 7.88
N ARG A 287 16.22 -1.05 8.02
CA ARG A 287 15.01 -1.85 8.15
C ARG A 287 14.25 -1.81 6.83
N LEU A 288 13.85 -2.96 6.33
CA LEU A 288 12.92 -3.06 5.21
C LEU A 288 11.56 -3.48 5.75
N ALA A 289 10.55 -2.62 5.62
CA ALA A 289 9.18 -3.00 5.95
C ALA A 289 8.61 -3.84 4.80
N LEU A 290 7.98 -4.96 5.15
CA LEU A 290 7.35 -5.88 4.22
C LEU A 290 5.88 -6.05 4.62
N ILE A 291 5.02 -5.32 3.91
CA ILE A 291 3.59 -5.28 4.14
C ILE A 291 2.95 -6.35 3.26
N CYS A 292 2.51 -7.46 3.88
CA CYS A 292 2.04 -8.65 3.16
C CYS A 292 0.54 -8.86 3.25
N GLY A 293 -0.12 -8.94 2.09
CA GLY A 293 -1.52 -9.34 1.95
C GLY A 293 -1.77 -10.00 0.61
N THR A 294 -2.84 -9.59 -0.06
CA THR A 294 -3.17 -9.97 -1.45
C THR A 294 -1.95 -9.81 -2.37
N SER A 295 -1.32 -8.63 -2.30
CA SER A 295 -0.01 -8.27 -2.85
C SER A 295 0.96 -7.99 -1.68
N SER A 296 2.24 -7.78 -1.97
CA SER A 296 3.22 -7.38 -0.96
C SER A 296 4.02 -6.16 -1.38
N CYS A 297 4.25 -5.23 -0.46
CA CYS A 297 5.07 -4.03 -0.65
C CYS A 297 6.34 -4.10 0.20
N HIS A 298 7.47 -3.74 -0.40
CA HIS A 298 8.81 -3.71 0.22
C HIS A 298 9.27 -2.26 0.32
N MET A 299 9.28 -1.71 1.54
CA MET A 299 9.55 -0.31 1.78
C MET A 299 10.90 -0.14 2.48
N GLY A 300 11.85 0.43 1.75
CA GLY A 300 13.18 0.79 2.28
C GLY A 300 13.31 2.30 2.35
N ILE A 301 13.91 2.80 3.43
CA ILE A 301 14.10 4.25 3.65
C ILE A 301 15.58 4.62 3.72
N SER A 302 15.90 5.82 3.27
CA SER A 302 17.28 6.33 3.25
C SER A 302 17.35 7.84 3.52
N GLU A 303 18.50 8.31 4.02
CA GLU A 303 18.75 9.75 4.23
C GLU A 303 19.05 10.48 2.91
N LYS A 304 19.51 9.74 1.90
CA LYS A 304 19.88 10.25 0.57
C LYS A 304 19.04 9.55 -0.51
N PRO A 305 18.79 10.18 -1.66
CA PRO A 305 18.06 9.54 -2.75
C PRO A 305 18.87 8.35 -3.29
N ILE A 306 18.23 7.19 -3.42
CA ILE A 306 18.79 5.98 -4.03
C ILE A 306 17.89 5.57 -5.20
N PHE A 307 18.41 5.66 -6.42
CA PHE A 307 17.70 5.20 -7.62
C PHE A 307 17.94 3.71 -7.82
N VAL A 308 16.86 2.95 -7.91
CA VAL A 308 16.88 1.49 -8.02
C VAL A 308 16.05 1.10 -9.24
N SER A 309 16.67 0.42 -10.21
CA SER A 309 15.95 0.01 -11.43
C SER A 309 14.82 -0.97 -11.08
N GLY A 310 13.62 -0.74 -11.64
CA GLY A 310 12.43 -1.58 -11.40
C GLY A 310 11.85 -1.53 -9.98
N VAL A 311 12.31 -0.59 -9.16
CA VAL A 311 11.77 -0.30 -7.83
C VAL A 311 11.34 1.17 -7.82
N TRP A 312 10.15 1.45 -7.30
CA TRP A 312 9.61 2.80 -7.28
C TRP A 312 10.37 3.69 -6.29
N GLY A 313 10.33 5.00 -6.50
CA GLY A 313 11.13 5.99 -5.78
C GLY A 313 12.46 6.32 -6.47
N PRO A 314 13.34 7.07 -5.79
CA PRO A 314 13.25 7.48 -4.40
C PRO A 314 12.25 8.64 -4.21
N TYR A 315 11.33 8.50 -3.26
CA TYR A 315 10.28 9.47 -2.95
C TYR A 315 10.61 10.21 -1.65
N TYR A 316 10.90 11.51 -1.73
CA TYR A 316 11.23 12.29 -0.54
C TYR A 316 9.99 12.53 0.33
N SER A 317 10.12 12.32 1.64
CA SER A 317 9.08 12.55 2.65
C SER A 317 7.72 11.89 2.39
N ALA A 318 7.68 10.84 1.57
CA ALA A 318 6.44 10.17 1.17
C ALA A 318 5.86 9.19 2.23
N MET A 319 6.65 8.81 3.23
CA MET A 319 6.18 7.99 4.35
C MET A 319 6.61 8.60 5.68
N ILE A 320 7.93 8.79 5.87
CA ILE A 320 8.49 9.44 7.06
C ILE A 320 9.03 10.81 6.63
N PRO A 321 8.55 11.92 7.22
CA PRO A 321 9.04 13.26 6.89
C PRO A 321 10.57 13.35 7.03
N GLY A 322 11.24 13.90 6.02
CA GLY A 322 12.70 14.07 5.98
C GLY A 322 13.51 12.85 5.49
N LEU A 323 12.87 11.73 5.15
CA LEU A 323 13.55 10.55 4.59
C LEU A 323 13.05 10.24 3.18
N TRP A 324 13.92 9.61 2.38
CA TRP A 324 13.57 9.08 1.06
C TRP A 324 13.01 7.67 1.20
N LEU A 325 12.04 7.33 0.36
CA LEU A 325 11.41 6.01 0.30
C LEU A 325 11.67 5.36 -1.07
N ASN A 326 12.11 4.11 -1.06
CA ASN A 326 12.00 3.22 -2.21
C ASN A 326 10.93 2.16 -1.93
N GLU A 327 10.03 1.95 -2.89
CA GLU A 327 8.90 1.04 -2.80
C GLU A 327 9.04 -0.05 -3.87
N GLY A 328 9.50 -1.22 -3.46
CA GLY A 328 9.44 -2.43 -4.29
C GLY A 328 8.13 -3.16 -4.09
N GLY A 329 7.84 -4.15 -4.94
CA GLY A 329 7.14 -5.33 -4.43
C GLY A 329 6.57 -6.29 -5.44
N GLN A 330 5.58 -7.05 -4.99
CA GLN A 330 5.10 -8.27 -5.61
C GLN A 330 3.59 -8.20 -5.78
N SER A 331 3.12 -8.13 -7.04
CA SER A 331 1.70 -7.92 -7.37
C SER A 331 0.77 -9.06 -6.92
N ALA A 332 1.29 -10.28 -6.77
CA ALA A 332 0.53 -11.42 -6.25
C ALA A 332 1.36 -12.19 -5.22
N THR A 333 0.88 -12.24 -3.97
CA THR A 333 1.48 -13.04 -2.89
C THR A 333 0.42 -13.88 -2.20
N GLY A 334 -0.46 -13.28 -1.39
CA GLY A 334 -1.61 -13.99 -0.81
C GLY A 334 -2.52 -14.60 -1.88
N LYS A 335 -2.83 -13.81 -2.94
CA LYS A 335 -3.61 -14.32 -4.09
C LYS A 335 -2.95 -15.49 -4.80
N LEU A 336 -1.61 -15.47 -4.91
CA LEU A 336 -0.86 -16.55 -5.54
C LEU A 336 -0.96 -17.84 -4.70
N ILE A 337 -0.84 -17.71 -3.38
CA ILE A 337 -1.00 -18.82 -2.44
C ILE A 337 -2.43 -19.38 -2.54
N ASP A 338 -3.44 -18.52 -2.47
CA ASP A 338 -4.85 -18.91 -2.57
C ASP A 338 -5.14 -19.61 -3.90
N HIS A 339 -4.63 -19.07 -5.01
CA HIS A 339 -4.79 -19.68 -6.32
C HIS A 339 -4.21 -21.09 -6.39
N VAL A 340 -2.98 -21.28 -5.89
CA VAL A 340 -2.31 -22.58 -5.90
C VAL A 340 -3.07 -23.60 -5.06
N VAL A 341 -3.57 -23.18 -3.90
CA VAL A 341 -4.35 -24.06 -3.02
C VAL A 341 -5.68 -24.42 -3.69
N ARG A 342 -6.46 -23.42 -4.12
CA ARG A 342 -7.80 -23.58 -4.69
C ARG A 342 -7.81 -24.28 -6.05
N GLY A 343 -6.75 -24.08 -6.84
CA GLY A 343 -6.63 -24.62 -8.19
C GLY A 343 -6.23 -26.09 -8.24
N HIS A 344 -5.80 -26.67 -7.12
CA HIS A 344 -5.32 -28.05 -7.07
C HIS A 344 -6.49 -29.05 -6.94
N SER A 345 -6.44 -30.19 -7.63
CA SER A 345 -7.54 -31.17 -7.61
C SER A 345 -7.80 -31.79 -6.23
N ALA A 346 -6.78 -31.89 -5.38
CA ALA A 346 -6.92 -32.36 -3.99
C ALA A 346 -7.67 -31.36 -3.08
N PHE A 347 -7.89 -30.13 -3.54
CA PHE A 347 -8.59 -29.12 -2.76
C PHE A 347 -10.06 -29.44 -2.52
N MET A 348 -10.69 -30.28 -3.35
CA MET A 348 -12.05 -30.76 -3.12
C MET A 348 -12.18 -31.56 -1.82
N GLU A 349 -11.09 -32.16 -1.32
CA GLU A 349 -11.04 -32.81 0.00
C GLU A 349 -10.96 -31.80 1.15
N LEU A 350 -10.71 -30.52 0.84
CA LEU A 350 -10.52 -29.42 1.80
C LEU A 350 -11.68 -28.41 1.81
N GLU A 351 -12.56 -28.37 0.82
CA GLU A 351 -13.45 -27.21 0.66
C GLU A 351 -14.94 -27.44 1.03
N THR A 352 -15.37 -26.73 2.07
CA THR A 352 -16.64 -25.98 2.07
C THR A 352 -16.26 -24.49 2.16
N GLU A 353 -16.58 -23.71 1.12
CA GLU A 353 -16.36 -22.26 0.91
C GLU A 353 -14.95 -21.76 0.51
N SER A 354 -14.79 -21.28 -0.74
CA SER A 354 -14.59 -19.87 -1.12
C SER A 354 -14.18 -19.70 -2.61
N LYS A 355 -14.28 -18.48 -3.16
CA LYS A 355 -14.04 -18.12 -4.57
C LYS A 355 -12.80 -17.23 -4.78
N ALA A 356 -12.21 -17.41 -5.99
CA ALA A 356 -11.55 -16.43 -6.88
C ALA A 356 -10.02 -16.54 -7.12
N ARG A 357 -9.61 -16.03 -8.31
CA ARG A 357 -8.47 -16.38 -9.19
C ARG A 357 -7.50 -15.20 -9.52
N ASP A 358 -6.43 -15.56 -10.25
CA ASP A 358 -5.50 -14.81 -11.15
C ASP A 358 -4.09 -14.38 -10.68
N PHE A 359 -3.12 -14.53 -11.62
CA PHE A 359 -1.69 -14.21 -11.52
C PHE A 359 -1.36 -12.90 -12.28
N HIS A 360 -0.61 -12.00 -11.65
CA HIS A 360 -0.27 -10.68 -12.20
C HIS A 360 1.25 -10.43 -12.27
N GLY A 361 1.83 -10.49 -13.47
CA GLY A 361 3.14 -9.90 -13.85
C GLY A 361 4.32 -10.02 -12.88
N ASN A 362 5.35 -9.20 -13.09
CA ASN A 362 6.36 -8.89 -12.08
C ASN A 362 6.47 -7.38 -11.90
N ARG A 363 6.13 -6.87 -10.71
CA ARG A 363 6.26 -5.45 -10.37
C ARG A 363 7.71 -5.06 -10.12
N SER A 364 8.40 -5.75 -9.20
CA SER A 364 9.81 -5.51 -8.91
C SER A 364 10.61 -6.81 -8.81
N PRO A 365 11.91 -6.79 -9.16
CA PRO A 365 12.65 -5.68 -9.75
C PRO A 365 12.63 -5.66 -11.29
N LEU A 366 11.87 -6.54 -11.95
CA LEU A 366 11.88 -6.64 -13.42
C LEU A 366 11.02 -5.56 -14.10
N ALA A 367 10.00 -5.04 -13.41
CA ALA A 367 9.03 -4.08 -13.93
C ALA A 367 8.43 -4.52 -15.29
N ASP A 368 7.98 -5.78 -15.34
CA ASP A 368 7.46 -6.43 -16.55
C ASP A 368 6.11 -7.09 -16.25
N LEU A 369 5.04 -6.43 -16.70
CA LEU A 369 3.65 -6.90 -16.52
C LEU A 369 3.33 -8.13 -17.39
N THR A 370 4.17 -8.46 -18.38
CA THR A 370 3.95 -9.61 -19.28
C THR A 370 4.40 -10.94 -18.68
N MET A 371 5.27 -10.90 -17.65
CA MET A 371 5.78 -12.10 -16.97
C MET A 371 4.65 -12.99 -16.44
N LYS A 372 4.85 -14.31 -16.50
CA LYS A 372 3.89 -15.33 -16.04
C LYS A 372 4.54 -16.34 -15.09
N GLY A 373 3.72 -17.00 -14.26
CA GLY A 373 4.20 -18.06 -13.36
C GLY A 373 4.76 -19.27 -14.11
N MET A 374 5.82 -19.87 -13.59
CA MET A 374 6.41 -21.12 -14.11
C MET A 374 6.54 -22.14 -12.99
N VAL A 375 6.07 -23.36 -13.23
CA VAL A 375 6.24 -24.51 -12.33
C VAL A 375 7.02 -25.59 -13.06
N VAL A 376 8.08 -26.11 -12.44
CA VAL A 376 8.94 -27.16 -12.99
C VAL A 376 8.98 -28.34 -12.03
N GLY A 377 9.02 -29.56 -12.56
CA GLY A 377 9.07 -30.79 -11.76
C GLY A 377 7.70 -31.37 -11.39
N LEU A 378 6.66 -31.08 -12.19
CA LEU A 378 5.33 -31.65 -12.01
C LEU A 378 5.36 -33.18 -12.17
N THR A 379 4.62 -33.88 -11.30
CA THR A 379 4.35 -35.33 -11.41
C THR A 379 2.90 -35.55 -11.85
N LEU A 380 2.52 -36.80 -12.14
CA LEU A 380 1.11 -37.16 -12.43
C LEU A 380 0.27 -37.35 -11.16
N SER A 381 0.88 -37.27 -9.97
CA SER A 381 0.20 -37.46 -8.70
C SER A 381 -0.66 -36.24 -8.35
N LYS A 382 -1.74 -36.49 -7.61
CA LYS A 382 -2.76 -35.50 -7.24
C LYS A 382 -3.11 -35.58 -5.75
N SER A 383 -2.13 -35.96 -4.93
CA SER A 383 -2.30 -36.18 -3.50
C SER A 383 -2.28 -34.87 -2.71
N LEU A 384 -2.65 -34.92 -1.43
CA LEU A 384 -2.45 -33.81 -0.50
C LEU A 384 -0.96 -33.49 -0.29
N ASP A 385 -0.06 -34.47 -0.41
CA ASP A 385 1.39 -34.25 -0.31
C ASP A 385 1.92 -33.44 -1.51
N ASP A 386 1.36 -33.66 -2.71
CA ASP A 386 1.69 -32.86 -3.90
C ASP A 386 1.21 -31.40 -3.72
N LEU A 387 0.01 -31.22 -3.18
CA LEU A 387 -0.52 -29.90 -2.84
C LEU A 387 0.35 -29.18 -1.81
N ALA A 388 0.75 -29.87 -0.74
CA ALA A 388 1.63 -29.33 0.29
C ALA A 388 3.00 -28.95 -0.28
N THR A 389 3.54 -29.77 -1.19
CA THR A 389 4.80 -29.49 -1.89
C THR A 389 4.69 -28.25 -2.78
N LEU A 390 3.60 -28.13 -3.55
CA LEU A 390 3.35 -26.96 -4.41
C LEU A 390 3.11 -25.69 -3.60
N TYR A 391 2.40 -25.80 -2.48
CA TYR A 391 2.21 -24.72 -1.52
C TYR A 391 3.55 -24.24 -0.93
N LEU A 392 4.39 -25.15 -0.46
CA LEU A 392 5.72 -24.83 0.05
C LEU A 392 6.60 -24.19 -1.04
N ALA A 393 6.58 -24.74 -2.25
CA ALA A 393 7.32 -24.19 -3.39
C ALA A 393 6.86 -22.75 -3.71
N THR A 394 5.56 -22.48 -3.62
CA THR A 394 4.97 -21.15 -3.79
C THR A 394 5.46 -20.16 -2.74
N ILE A 395 5.42 -20.52 -1.45
CA ILE A 395 5.94 -19.68 -0.37
C ILE A 395 7.43 -19.39 -0.60
N GLN A 396 8.21 -20.41 -0.94
CA GLN A 396 9.64 -20.26 -1.20
C GLN A 396 9.90 -19.37 -2.42
N ALA A 397 9.11 -19.48 -3.49
CA ALA A 397 9.22 -18.61 -4.65
C ALA A 397 8.93 -17.13 -4.31
N ILE A 398 7.92 -16.87 -3.46
CA ILE A 398 7.62 -15.52 -2.97
C ILE A 398 8.80 -14.96 -2.17
N ALA A 399 9.36 -15.75 -1.25
CA ALA A 399 10.53 -15.35 -0.46
C ALA A 399 11.80 -15.15 -1.32
N LEU A 400 11.99 -15.94 -2.38
CA LEU A 400 13.07 -15.75 -3.36
C LEU A 400 12.88 -14.46 -4.17
N GLY A 401 11.65 -14.12 -4.52
CA GLY A 401 11.32 -12.81 -5.11
C GLY A 401 11.64 -11.65 -4.15
N THR A 402 11.36 -11.82 -2.86
CA THR A 402 11.76 -10.84 -1.82
C THR A 402 13.28 -10.71 -1.75
N ARG A 403 14.02 -11.83 -1.75
CA ARG A 403 15.49 -11.82 -1.79
C ARG A 403 16.00 -11.06 -3.02
N TYR A 404 15.38 -11.26 -4.18
CA TYR A 404 15.78 -10.56 -5.41
C TYR A 404 15.59 -9.04 -5.31
N ILE A 405 14.45 -8.59 -4.78
CA ILE A 405 14.21 -7.16 -4.51
C ILE A 405 15.25 -6.61 -3.52
N LEU A 406 15.48 -7.33 -2.42
CA LEU A 406 16.44 -6.97 -1.38
C LEU A 406 17.85 -6.79 -1.94
N GLU A 407 18.37 -7.78 -2.67
CA GLU A 407 19.71 -7.74 -3.26
C GLU A 407 19.83 -6.61 -4.31
N THR A 408 18.75 -6.35 -5.06
CA THR A 408 18.70 -5.22 -6.02
C THR A 408 18.79 -3.88 -5.30
N MET A 409 18.04 -3.70 -4.21
CA MET A 409 18.10 -2.47 -3.39
C MET A 409 19.48 -2.31 -2.73
N GLN A 410 20.06 -3.40 -2.21
CA GLN A 410 21.39 -3.38 -1.60
C GLN A 410 22.49 -3.02 -2.60
N THR A 411 22.42 -3.59 -3.81
CA THR A 411 23.36 -3.28 -4.91
C THR A 411 23.31 -1.79 -5.28
N ALA A 412 22.13 -1.17 -5.20
CA ALA A 412 21.97 0.25 -5.48
C ALA A 412 22.41 1.18 -4.34
N GLY A 413 22.63 0.67 -3.13
CA GLY A 413 23.18 1.44 -2.00
C GLY A 413 22.40 1.35 -0.68
N HIS A 414 21.29 0.60 -0.62
CA HIS A 414 20.61 0.33 0.65
C HIS A 414 21.45 -0.60 1.54
N HIS A 415 21.36 -0.42 2.86
CA HIS A 415 22.07 -1.26 3.84
C HIS A 415 21.07 -1.95 4.76
N ILE A 416 20.32 -2.92 4.23
CA ILE A 416 19.24 -3.59 4.95
C ILE A 416 19.79 -4.74 5.80
N SER A 417 19.36 -4.80 7.07
CA SER A 417 19.79 -5.78 8.08
C SER A 417 18.63 -6.51 8.76
N THR A 418 17.40 -5.99 8.69
CA THR A 418 16.20 -6.63 9.27
C THR A 418 14.99 -6.45 8.36
N LEU A 419 14.09 -7.43 8.38
CA LEU A 419 12.79 -7.39 7.71
C LEU A 419 11.69 -7.16 8.75
N HIS A 420 10.89 -6.12 8.60
CA HIS A 420 9.76 -5.81 9.48
C HIS A 420 8.47 -6.23 8.79
N LEU A 421 7.91 -7.36 9.19
CA LEU A 421 6.81 -8.01 8.48
C LEU A 421 5.45 -7.72 9.15
N CYS A 422 4.44 -7.37 8.36
CA CYS A 422 3.06 -7.25 8.81
C CYS A 422 2.03 -7.69 7.76
N GLY A 423 0.75 -7.55 8.11
CA GLY A 423 -0.39 -7.96 7.30
C GLY A 423 -0.71 -9.46 7.45
N GLY A 424 -1.72 -9.94 6.72
CA GLY A 424 -2.33 -11.26 6.95
C GLY A 424 -1.34 -12.44 6.87
N LEU A 425 -0.38 -12.39 5.95
CA LEU A 425 0.60 -13.49 5.77
C LEU A 425 1.61 -13.58 6.91
N SER A 426 1.76 -12.54 7.74
CA SER A 426 2.62 -12.57 8.93
C SER A 426 2.13 -13.57 10.00
N LYS A 427 0.86 -13.96 9.95
CA LYS A 427 0.26 -14.97 10.84
C LYS A 427 0.70 -16.40 10.50
N ASN A 428 1.26 -16.62 9.31
CA ASN A 428 1.69 -17.94 8.84
C ASN A 428 3.15 -18.20 9.24
N PRO A 429 3.43 -19.10 10.21
CA PRO A 429 4.79 -19.31 10.71
C PRO A 429 5.75 -19.84 9.63
N LEU A 430 5.26 -20.67 8.70
CA LEU A 430 6.07 -21.19 7.60
C LEU A 430 6.47 -20.06 6.65
N PHE A 431 5.52 -19.19 6.29
CA PHE A 431 5.81 -18.02 5.45
C PHE A 431 6.88 -17.13 6.08
N VAL A 432 6.74 -16.82 7.37
CA VAL A 432 7.69 -15.99 8.11
C VAL A 432 9.08 -16.63 8.17
N GLN A 433 9.16 -17.92 8.52
CA GLN A 433 10.44 -18.63 8.62
C GLN A 433 11.12 -18.74 7.25
N MET A 434 10.39 -19.03 6.18
CA MET A 434 10.96 -19.09 4.82
C MET A 434 11.52 -17.73 4.38
N HIS A 435 10.89 -16.61 4.75
CA HIS A 435 11.46 -15.29 4.49
C HIS A 435 12.78 -15.08 5.25
N ALA A 436 12.84 -15.46 6.54
CA ALA A 436 14.07 -15.36 7.31
C ALA A 436 15.20 -16.22 6.72
N ASP A 437 14.91 -17.49 6.42
CA ASP A 437 15.90 -18.46 5.95
C ASP A 437 16.44 -18.12 4.56
N ILE A 438 15.56 -17.73 3.63
CA ILE A 438 15.93 -17.46 2.23
C ILE A 438 16.66 -16.13 2.09
N THR A 439 16.22 -15.09 2.80
CA THR A 439 16.88 -13.77 2.76
C THR A 439 18.11 -13.70 3.65
N GLY A 440 18.22 -14.60 4.63
CA GLY A 440 19.30 -14.60 5.61
C GLY A 440 19.21 -13.46 6.63
N LEU A 441 18.05 -12.79 6.74
CA LEU A 441 17.81 -11.67 7.65
C LEU A 441 16.84 -12.02 8.79
N PRO A 442 17.02 -11.47 10.00
CA PRO A 442 16.02 -11.54 11.04
C PRO A 442 14.69 -10.89 10.60
N VAL A 443 13.59 -11.60 10.82
CA VAL A 443 12.23 -11.11 10.58
C VAL A 443 11.62 -10.66 11.90
N VAL A 444 11.26 -9.39 11.98
CA VAL A 444 10.62 -8.73 13.12
C VAL A 444 9.12 -8.70 12.89
N LEU A 445 8.36 -9.28 13.81
CA LEU A 445 6.90 -9.22 13.85
C LEU A 445 6.46 -8.19 14.89
N SER A 446 5.50 -7.36 14.52
CA SER A 446 4.84 -6.44 15.44
C SER A 446 4.10 -7.19 16.56
N LYS A 447 3.99 -6.57 17.73
CA LYS A 447 3.15 -7.06 18.83
C LYS A 447 1.67 -6.93 18.45
N GLU A 448 1.30 -5.79 17.88
CA GLU A 448 -0.03 -5.57 17.34
C GLU A 448 -0.10 -6.11 15.92
N VAL A 449 -1.07 -6.99 15.70
CA VAL A 449 -1.28 -7.66 14.41
C VAL A 449 -1.80 -6.68 13.36
N GLU A 450 -2.69 -5.77 13.75
CA GLU A 450 -3.28 -4.76 12.86
C GLU A 450 -2.38 -3.52 12.74
N SER A 451 -1.13 -3.73 12.33
CA SER A 451 -0.13 -2.65 12.28
C SER A 451 -0.47 -1.54 11.29
N VAL A 452 -1.27 -1.82 10.25
CA VAL A 452 -1.74 -0.79 9.29
C VAL A 452 -2.63 0.22 10.02
N LEU A 453 -3.59 -0.27 10.80
CA LEU A 453 -4.45 0.56 11.64
C LEU A 453 -3.67 1.34 12.70
N VAL A 454 -2.64 0.73 13.30
CA VAL A 454 -1.71 1.44 14.21
C VAL A 454 -0.96 2.54 13.45
N GLY A 455 -0.57 2.30 12.20
CA GLY A 455 0.02 3.28 11.29
C GLY A 455 -0.89 4.48 11.03
N ALA A 456 -2.17 4.27 10.73
CA ALA A 456 -3.14 5.36 10.63
C ALA A 456 -3.33 6.08 11.97
N ALA A 457 -3.43 5.36 13.08
CA ALA A 457 -3.56 5.98 14.40
C ALA A 457 -2.34 6.85 14.77
N ILE A 458 -1.12 6.46 14.37
CA ILE A 458 0.10 7.27 14.50
C ILE A 458 -0.05 8.62 13.79
N LEU A 459 -0.71 8.66 12.62
CA LEU A 459 -0.99 9.93 11.92
C LEU A 459 -1.89 10.82 12.78
N GLY A 460 -3.01 10.26 13.28
CA GLY A 460 -3.93 10.98 14.17
C GLY A 460 -3.26 11.48 15.44
N ALA A 461 -2.38 10.68 16.02
CA ALA A 461 -1.59 11.04 17.21
C ALA A 461 -0.67 12.24 16.94
N CYS A 462 -0.02 12.29 15.79
CA CYS A 462 0.79 13.44 15.40
C CYS A 462 -0.06 14.69 15.15
N ALA A 463 -1.18 14.55 14.43
CA ALA A 463 -2.05 15.68 14.11
C ALA A 463 -2.68 16.30 15.37
N SER A 464 -2.91 15.50 16.41
CA SER A 464 -3.41 15.97 17.71
C SER A 464 -2.44 16.88 18.48
N GLY A 465 -1.15 16.84 18.12
CA GLY A 465 -0.07 17.52 18.84
C GLY A 465 0.47 16.76 20.06
N ASP A 466 -0.07 15.59 20.38
CA ASP A 466 0.41 14.76 21.50
C ASP A 466 1.83 14.20 21.24
N PHE A 467 2.22 14.08 19.97
CA PHE A 467 3.57 13.75 19.54
C PHE A 467 4.12 14.83 18.59
N PRO A 468 5.38 15.27 18.76
CA PRO A 468 5.96 16.34 17.94
C PRO A 468 6.36 15.89 16.53
N SER A 469 6.46 14.57 16.29
CA SER A 469 6.78 14.02 14.98
C SER A 469 6.28 12.58 14.80
N ILE A 470 6.07 12.17 13.54
CA ILE A 470 5.79 10.78 13.17
C ILE A 470 6.85 9.83 13.73
N LYS A 471 8.12 10.22 13.69
CA LYS A 471 9.21 9.37 14.18
C LYS A 471 9.05 9.04 15.66
N GLU A 472 8.74 10.04 16.49
CA GLU A 472 8.54 9.84 17.93
C GLU A 472 7.27 9.03 18.22
N ALA A 473 6.18 9.31 17.49
CA ALA A 473 4.95 8.53 17.62
C ALA A 473 5.19 7.05 17.26
N MET A 474 5.87 6.76 16.15
CA MET A 474 6.19 5.38 15.77
C MET A 474 7.10 4.68 16.79
N GLU A 475 8.12 5.35 17.32
CA GLU A 475 9.01 4.77 18.35
C GLU A 475 8.24 4.41 19.63
N LYS A 476 7.20 5.18 19.97
CA LYS A 476 6.36 4.95 21.15
C LYS A 476 5.28 3.88 20.91
N MET A 477 4.61 3.94 19.76
CA MET A 477 3.40 3.17 19.44
C MET A 477 3.72 1.84 18.72
N SER A 478 4.86 1.70 18.05
CA SER A 478 5.25 0.44 17.41
C SER A 478 6.02 -0.44 18.38
N LYS A 479 5.56 -1.66 18.61
CA LYS A 479 6.16 -2.61 19.57
C LYS A 479 6.57 -3.90 18.86
N VAL A 480 7.73 -4.44 19.22
CA VAL A 480 8.16 -5.77 18.76
C VAL A 480 7.40 -6.84 19.54
N GLY A 481 6.76 -7.77 18.83
CA GLY A 481 6.12 -8.94 19.41
C GLY A 481 7.05 -10.14 19.43
N LYS A 482 7.69 -10.43 18.29
CA LYS A 482 8.58 -11.59 18.11
C LYS A 482 9.64 -11.32 17.05
N ILE A 483 10.82 -11.91 17.21
CA ILE A 483 11.85 -11.96 16.16
C ILE A 483 12.10 -13.41 15.77
N ILE A 484 12.08 -13.67 14.46
CA ILE A 484 12.41 -14.95 13.84
C ILE A 484 13.78 -14.83 13.19
N PHE A 485 14.72 -15.67 13.62
CA PHE A 485 16.07 -15.68 13.07
C PHE A 485 16.19 -16.71 11.93
N PRO A 486 17.07 -16.44 10.94
CA PRO A 486 17.37 -17.39 9.89
C PRO A 486 17.94 -18.69 10.46
N ASN A 487 17.46 -19.82 9.95
CA ASN A 487 18.07 -21.12 10.14
C ASN A 487 19.08 -21.39 9.03
N TYR A 488 20.37 -21.33 9.38
CA TYR A 488 21.45 -21.48 8.42
C TYR A 488 21.70 -22.93 7.94
N LYS A 489 21.02 -23.94 8.50
CA LYS A 489 21.20 -25.35 8.10
C LYS A 489 20.95 -25.57 6.60
N ASP A 490 19.91 -24.94 6.07
CA ASP A 490 19.48 -25.10 4.68
C ASP A 490 19.91 -23.94 3.77
N LYS A 491 20.80 -23.05 4.24
CA LYS A 491 21.23 -21.87 3.47
C LYS A 491 21.77 -22.26 2.08
N SER A 492 22.63 -23.28 2.01
CA SER A 492 23.19 -23.76 0.72
C SER A 492 22.11 -24.29 -0.22
N PHE A 493 21.03 -24.87 0.32
CA PHE A 493 19.89 -25.31 -0.46
C PHE A 493 19.11 -24.12 -1.04
N TYR A 494 18.84 -23.10 -0.21
CA TYR A 494 18.15 -21.89 -0.68
C TYR A 494 18.98 -21.06 -1.66
N ASP A 495 20.31 -21.00 -1.49
CA ASP A 495 21.20 -20.35 -2.45
C ASP A 495 21.12 -21.03 -3.83
N LYS A 496 21.10 -22.37 -3.88
CA LYS A 496 20.86 -23.13 -5.13
C LYS A 496 19.46 -22.89 -5.70
N LYS A 497 18.42 -22.82 -4.85
CA LYS A 497 17.06 -22.49 -5.31
C LYS A 497 16.99 -21.09 -5.90
N TYR A 498 17.76 -20.15 -5.37
CA TYR A 498 17.83 -18.78 -5.88
C TYR A 498 18.49 -18.72 -7.26
N GLU A 499 19.58 -19.46 -7.48
CA GLU A 499 20.15 -19.61 -8.83
C GLU A 499 19.13 -20.16 -9.84
N VAL A 500 18.35 -21.18 -9.45
CA VAL A 500 17.28 -21.73 -10.29
C VAL A 500 16.20 -20.68 -10.55
N PHE A 501 15.75 -19.96 -9.52
CA PHE A 501 14.75 -18.89 -9.65
C PHE A 501 15.17 -17.83 -10.69
N LEU A 502 16.42 -17.35 -10.61
CA LEU A 502 16.95 -16.37 -11.56
C LEU A 502 17.02 -16.93 -12.99
N LYS A 503 17.45 -18.19 -13.15
CA LYS A 503 17.46 -18.86 -14.46
C LYS A 503 16.07 -19.00 -15.06
N LEU A 504 15.07 -19.39 -14.27
CA LEU A 504 13.68 -19.51 -14.74
C LEU A 504 13.16 -18.17 -15.26
N SER A 505 13.46 -17.07 -14.57
CA SER A 505 13.10 -15.74 -15.03
C SER A 505 13.80 -15.35 -16.34
N ALA A 506 15.09 -15.69 -16.50
CA ALA A 506 15.83 -15.44 -17.74
C ALA A 506 15.26 -16.27 -18.91
N HIS A 507 15.03 -17.56 -18.69
CA HIS A 507 14.47 -18.46 -19.70
C HIS A 507 13.09 -17.99 -20.20
N GLN A 508 12.23 -17.45 -19.34
CA GLN A 508 10.93 -16.93 -19.79
C GLN A 508 11.10 -15.82 -20.84
N LYS A 509 12.06 -14.91 -20.64
CA LYS A 509 12.37 -13.84 -21.60
C LYS A 509 12.94 -14.40 -22.90
N GLU A 510 13.81 -15.40 -22.81
CA GLU A 510 14.35 -16.11 -23.98
C GLU A 510 13.23 -16.79 -24.78
N TYR A 511 12.29 -17.46 -24.11
CA TYR A 511 11.14 -18.10 -24.77
C TYR A 511 10.22 -17.08 -25.46
N GLN A 512 9.97 -15.94 -24.82
CA GLN A 512 9.23 -14.84 -25.45
C GLN A 512 9.95 -14.31 -26.70
N ALA A 513 11.27 -14.11 -26.64
CA ALA A 513 12.06 -13.65 -27.78
C ALA A 513 12.05 -14.66 -28.94
N ILE A 514 12.13 -15.97 -28.65
CA ILE A 514 11.99 -17.04 -29.64
C ILE A 514 10.62 -16.95 -30.32
N MET A 515 9.54 -16.87 -29.53
CA MET A 515 8.17 -16.83 -30.06
C MET A 515 7.81 -15.52 -30.75
N GLY A 516 8.40 -14.40 -30.34
CA GLY A 516 8.21 -13.06 -30.94
C GLY A 516 9.10 -12.79 -32.16
N SER A 517 9.94 -13.74 -32.55
CA SER A 517 10.77 -13.68 -33.77
C SER A 517 10.09 -14.26 -35.03
N MET A 518 8.78 -14.54 -34.94
CA MET A 518 7.87 -14.78 -36.07
C MET A 518 7.07 -13.51 -36.38
#